data_AF-A0A645GW43-F1
#
_entry.id   AF-A0A645GW43-F1
#
_cell.length_a   1.000
_cell.length_b   1.000
_cell.length_c   1.000
_cell.angle_alpha   90.00
_cell.angle_beta   90.00
_cell.angle_gamma   90.00
#
_symmetry.space_group_name_H-M   'P 1'
#
loop_
_entity.id
_entity.type
_entity.pdbx_description
1 polymer ?
#
loop_
_entity_poly.entity_id
_entity_poly.type
_entity_poly.pdbx_seq_one_letter_code
_entity_poly.pdbx_strand_id
1 'polypeptide(L)'
;MIEDSKHAEEILAQDREVIKAGKSRVYEETLALIDGSVRQYETIKSPFYDENNNIVGILGISRDITQRNLFEKKLMDSEEKFRQLAENIDGVFYIREGQKITYVSPGYEKIFGRSCGIYIKIVWITTQ
;
A
#
# COMPACT_ATOMS: atom_id res chain seq x y z
N MET A 1 -6.91 -15.97 24.87
CA MET A 1 -5.77 -16.71 25.47
C MET A 1 -5.11 -17.73 24.53
N ILE A 2 -5.65 -18.03 23.34
CA ILE A 2 -5.06 -19.00 22.39
C ILE A 2 -4.23 -18.29 21.27
N GLU A 3 -4.54 -17.04 20.94
CA GLU A 3 -3.82 -16.29 19.88
C GLU A 3 -2.41 -15.83 20.29
N ASP A 4 -2.21 -15.47 21.56
CA ASP A 4 -0.90 -15.02 22.06
C ASP A 4 0.20 -16.11 21.93
N SER A 5 -0.17 -17.38 22.10
CA SER A 5 0.78 -18.50 22.04
C SER A 5 1.31 -18.74 20.63
N LYS A 6 0.47 -18.61 19.61
CA LYS A 6 0.88 -18.85 18.21
C LYS A 6 1.75 -17.70 17.68
N HIS A 7 1.38 -16.46 17.99
CA HIS A 7 2.19 -15.29 17.61
C HIS A 7 3.57 -15.31 18.27
N ALA A 8 3.65 -15.69 19.55
CA ALA A 8 4.92 -15.82 20.24
C ALA A 8 5.83 -16.88 19.57
N GLU A 9 5.27 -18.02 19.17
CA GLU A 9 6.03 -19.06 18.45
C GLU A 9 6.55 -18.59 17.09
N GLU A 10 5.72 -17.85 16.33
CA GLU A 10 6.11 -17.28 15.04
C GLU A 10 7.24 -16.24 15.20
N ILE A 11 7.14 -15.35 16.18
CA ILE A 11 8.19 -14.36 16.49
C ILE A 11 9.50 -15.07 16.84
N LEU A 12 9.46 -16.09 17.70
CA LEU A 12 10.65 -16.87 18.08
C LEU A 12 11.26 -17.66 16.92
N ALA A 13 10.45 -18.09 15.95
CA ALA A 13 10.94 -18.74 14.75
C ALA A 13 11.68 -17.75 13.84
N GLN A 14 11.10 -16.58 13.60
CA GLN A 14 11.74 -15.50 12.82
C GLN A 14 13.05 -15.04 13.47
N ASP A 15 13.05 -14.90 14.80
CA ASP A 15 14.24 -14.53 15.56
C ASP A 15 15.38 -15.54 15.35
N ARG A 16 15.06 -16.83 15.42
CA ARG A 16 16.02 -17.91 15.13
C ARG A 16 16.54 -17.85 13.69
N GLU A 17 15.70 -17.49 12.72
CA GLU A 17 16.16 -17.32 11.33
C GLU A 17 17.15 -16.16 11.20
N VAL A 18 16.88 -15.02 11.82
CA VAL A 18 17.76 -13.83 11.78
C VAL A 18 19.12 -14.15 12.41
N ILE A 19 19.12 -14.84 13.54
CA ILE A 19 20.35 -15.29 14.21
C ILE A 19 21.12 -16.28 13.32
N LYS A 20 20.44 -17.30 12.77
CA LYS A 20 21.08 -18.31 11.93
C LYS A 20 21.63 -17.73 10.64
N ALA A 21 20.93 -16.78 10.03
CA ALA A 21 21.34 -16.14 8.79
C ALA A 21 22.42 -15.07 9.01
N GLY A 22 22.49 -14.48 10.21
CA GLY A 22 23.37 -13.35 10.50
C GLY A 22 23.06 -12.12 9.65
N LYS A 23 21.80 -11.94 9.24
CA LYS A 23 21.36 -10.84 8.36
C LYS A 23 20.01 -10.29 8.81
N SER A 24 19.86 -8.97 8.70
CA SER A 24 18.60 -8.29 8.99
C SER A 24 17.48 -8.72 8.04
N ARG A 25 16.26 -8.78 8.57
CA ARG A 25 15.04 -9.08 7.81
C ARG A 25 13.88 -8.18 8.25
N VAL A 26 12.97 -7.94 7.31
CA VAL A 26 11.73 -7.19 7.53
C VAL A 26 10.58 -8.20 7.58
N TYR A 27 9.71 -8.03 8.56
CA TYR A 27 8.52 -8.84 8.76
C TYR A 27 7.31 -7.94 8.89
N GLU A 28 6.17 -8.41 8.38
CA GLU A 28 4.87 -7.83 8.69
C GLU A 28 4.19 -8.70 9.74
N GLU A 29 3.80 -8.09 10.86
CA GLU A 29 3.24 -8.75 12.03
C GLU A 29 1.85 -8.16 12.30
N THR A 30 0.86 -9.00 12.61
CA THR A 30 -0.50 -8.55 12.92
C THR A 30 -0.84 -8.88 14.36
N LEU A 31 -0.80 -7.88 15.23
CA LEU A 31 -0.97 -8.06 16.67
C LEU A 31 -2.35 -7.62 17.12
N ALA A 32 -3.01 -8.48 17.89
CA ALA A 32 -4.17 -8.09 18.69
C ALA A 32 -3.67 -7.45 19.98
N LEU A 33 -4.05 -6.20 20.22
CA LEU A 33 -3.70 -5.46 21.44
C LEU A 33 -4.68 -5.78 22.57
N ILE A 34 -4.28 -5.46 23.80
CA ILE A 34 -5.10 -5.66 25.02
C ILE A 34 -6.44 -4.90 24.93
N ASP A 35 -6.47 -3.78 24.20
CA ASP A 35 -7.68 -2.99 23.96
C ASP A 35 -8.64 -3.62 22.92
N GLY A 36 -8.29 -4.79 22.37
CA GLY A 36 -9.05 -5.50 21.35
C GLY A 36 -8.84 -4.99 19.93
N SER A 37 -8.03 -3.94 19.73
CA SER A 37 -7.68 -3.48 18.38
C SER A 37 -6.66 -4.40 17.73
N VAL A 38 -6.81 -4.63 16.43
CA VAL A 38 -5.82 -5.35 15.61
C VAL A 38 -4.97 -4.34 14.88
N ARG A 39 -3.65 -4.43 15.06
CA ARG A 39 -2.68 -3.54 14.43
C ARG A 39 -1.67 -4.32 13.60
N GLN A 40 -1.25 -3.70 12.51
CA GLN A 40 -0.22 -4.21 11.63
C GLN A 40 1.08 -3.47 11.90
N TYR A 41 2.16 -4.20 12.06
CA TYR A 41 3.49 -3.69 12.30
C TYR A 41 4.45 -4.16 11.22
N GLU A 42 5.27 -3.26 10.70
CA GLU A 42 6.46 -3.59 9.94
C GLU A 42 7.63 -3.62 10.92
N THR A 43 8.19 -4.81 11.16
CA THR A 43 9.28 -5.02 12.12
C THR A 43 10.56 -5.39 11.39
N ILE A 44 11.61 -4.58 11.59
CA ILE A 44 12.96 -4.90 11.17
C ILE A 44 13.66 -5.61 12.33
N LYS A 45 14.10 -6.85 12.08
CA LYS A 45 14.88 -7.66 13.04
C LYS A 45 16.31 -7.76 12.54
N SER A 46 17.27 -7.34 13.36
CA SER A 46 18.70 -7.35 13.03
C SER A 46 19.51 -8.09 14.10
N PRO A 47 20.48 -8.93 13.73
CA PRO A 47 21.38 -9.53 14.71
C PRO A 47 22.19 -8.44 15.42
N PHE A 48 22.31 -8.56 16.74
CA PHE A 48 23.12 -7.66 17.57
C PHE A 48 24.42 -8.36 17.93
N TYR A 49 25.55 -7.71 17.63
CA TYR A 49 26.89 -8.26 17.78
C TYR A 49 27.62 -7.63 18.97
N ASP A 50 28.42 -8.43 19.66
CA ASP A 50 29.42 -7.93 20.62
C ASP A 50 30.71 -7.43 19.91
N GLU A 51 31.67 -6.95 20.70
CA GLU A 51 32.98 -6.48 20.22
C GLU A 51 33.80 -7.58 19.53
N ASN A 52 33.49 -8.85 19.80
CA ASN A 52 34.15 -10.02 19.23
C ASN A 52 33.41 -10.57 18.00
N ASN A 53 32.42 -9.84 17.48
CA ASN A 53 31.58 -10.22 16.33
C ASN A 53 30.74 -11.49 16.56
N ASN A 54 30.42 -11.81 17.82
CA ASN A 54 29.47 -12.87 18.17
C ASN A 54 28.06 -12.28 18.26
N ILE A 55 27.06 -13.02 17.78
CA ILE A 55 25.66 -12.64 17.93
C ILE A 55 25.26 -12.84 19.39
N VAL A 56 24.90 -11.76 20.08
CA VAL A 56 24.46 -11.77 21.50
C VAL A 56 22.97 -11.47 21.66
N GLY A 57 22.27 -11.14 20.57
CA GLY A 57 20.83 -10.94 20.59
C GLY A 57 20.26 -10.46 19.26
N ILE A 58 19.05 -9.91 19.32
CA ILE A 58 18.33 -9.30 18.19
C ILE A 58 17.90 -7.90 18.59
N LEU A 59 18.10 -6.96 17.67
CA LEU A 59 17.50 -5.63 17.71
C LEU A 59 16.26 -5.63 16.81
N GLY A 60 15.10 -5.43 17.43
CA GLY A 60 13.81 -5.26 16.73
C GLY A 60 13.39 -3.80 16.70
N ILE A 61 13.00 -3.29 15.53
CA ILE A 61 12.36 -1.98 15.38
C ILE A 61 11.03 -2.19 14.67
N SER A 62 9.92 -1.89 15.34
CA SER A 62 8.57 -2.06 14.82
C SER A 62 7.92 -0.71 14.51
N ARG A 63 7.32 -0.59 13.33
CA ARG A 63 6.55 0.58 12.90
C ARG A 63 5.10 0.17 12.71
N ASP A 64 4.16 0.87 13.36
CA ASP A 64 2.73 0.69 13.13
C ASP A 64 2.37 1.18 11.71
N ILE A 65 1.92 0.26 10.86
CA ILE A 65 1.51 0.52 9.47
C ILE A 65 -0.01 0.40 9.28
N THR A 66 -0.76 0.23 10.37
CA THR A 66 -2.22 0.00 10.32
C THR A 66 -2.95 1.10 9.58
N GLN A 67 -2.70 2.37 9.94
CA GLN A 67 -3.34 3.51 9.31
C GLN A 67 -2.96 3.64 7.84
N ARG A 68 -1.68 3.45 7.53
CA ARG A 68 -1.17 3.51 6.16
C ARG A 68 -1.89 2.48 5.27
N ASN A 69 -1.91 1.21 5.68
CA ASN A 69 -2.55 0.14 4.92
C ASN A 69 -4.06 0.36 4.78
N LEU A 70 -4.73 0.92 5.80
CA LEU A 70 -6.15 1.28 5.72
C LEU A 70 -6.41 2.40 4.71
N PHE A 71 -5.55 3.42 4.64
CA PHE A 71 -5.68 4.49 3.65
C PHE A 71 -5.41 3.99 2.24
N GLU A 72 -4.35 3.22 2.04
CA GLU A 72 -4.01 2.62 0.74
C GLU A 72 -5.16 1.73 0.25
N LYS A 73 -5.72 0.88 1.11
CA LYS A 73 -6.88 0.04 0.77
C LYS A 73 -8.11 0.86 0.42
N LYS A 74 -8.44 1.90 1.20
CA LYS A 74 -9.58 2.78 0.88
C LYS A 74 -9.40 3.49 -0.45
N LEU A 75 -8.17 3.90 -0.77
CA LEU A 75 -7.86 4.53 -2.05
C LEU A 75 -8.06 3.53 -3.19
N MET A 76 -7.47 2.34 -3.10
CA MET A 76 -7.65 1.27 -4.09
C MET A 76 -9.13 0.91 -4.29
N ASP A 77 -9.89 0.74 -3.22
CA ASP A 77 -11.32 0.43 -3.29
C ASP A 77 -12.12 1.57 -3.96
N SER A 78 -11.72 2.83 -3.74
CA SER A 78 -12.34 3.98 -4.39
C SER A 78 -11.98 4.07 -5.87
N GLU A 79 -10.72 3.83 -6.23
CA GLU A 79 -10.27 3.80 -7.63
C GLU A 79 -10.93 2.68 -8.41
N GLU A 80 -11.09 1.51 -7.81
CA GLU A 80 -11.76 0.37 -8.44
C GLU A 80 -13.25 0.64 -8.63
N LYS A 81 -13.93 1.19 -7.62
CA LYS A 81 -15.32 1.64 -7.78
C LYS A 81 -15.46 2.70 -8.87
N PHE A 82 -14.54 3.66 -8.94
CA PHE A 82 -14.54 4.67 -9.99
C PHE A 82 -14.35 4.04 -11.37
N ARG A 83 -13.41 3.11 -11.52
CA ARG A 83 -13.19 2.35 -12.77
C ARG A 83 -14.45 1.60 -13.18
N GLN A 84 -15.06 0.86 -12.26
CA GLN A 84 -16.29 0.12 -12.54
C GLN A 84 -17.42 1.04 -13.00
N LEU A 85 -17.61 2.18 -12.33
CA LEU A 85 -18.59 3.18 -12.78
C LEU A 85 -18.23 3.74 -14.17
N ALA A 86 -16.97 4.10 -14.41
CA ALA A 86 -16.53 4.67 -15.67
C ALA A 86 -16.66 3.72 -16.87
N GLU A 87 -16.45 2.42 -16.66
CA GLU A 87 -16.47 1.41 -17.71
C GLU A 87 -17.88 0.90 -18.04
N ASN A 88 -18.77 0.88 -17.03
CA ASN A 88 -20.13 0.33 -17.14
C ASN A 88 -21.23 1.39 -17.38
N ILE A 89 -20.92 2.68 -17.25
CA ILE A 89 -21.88 3.73 -17.60
C ILE A 89 -21.88 3.92 -19.12
N ASP A 90 -23.06 3.85 -19.73
CA ASP A 90 -23.31 4.19 -21.13
C ASP A 90 -23.39 5.72 -21.31
N GLY A 91 -22.31 6.40 -20.96
CA GLY A 91 -22.25 7.85 -20.93
C GLY A 91 -20.82 8.35 -20.99
N VAL A 92 -20.69 9.64 -21.30
CA VAL A 92 -19.40 10.31 -21.38
C VAL A 92 -19.30 11.34 -20.27
N PHE A 93 -18.26 11.22 -19.47
CA PHE A 93 -17.90 12.23 -18.49
C PHE A 93 -16.41 12.49 -18.48
N TYR A 94 -16.03 13.66 -17.98
CA TYR A 94 -14.65 14.10 -17.90
C TYR A 94 -14.43 14.89 -16.61
N ILE A 95 -13.22 14.82 -16.08
CA ILE A 95 -12.78 15.59 -14.92
C ILE A 95 -11.93 16.74 -15.42
N ARG A 96 -12.17 17.94 -14.90
CA ARG A 96 -11.40 19.14 -15.21
C ARG A 96 -10.84 19.76 -13.93
N GLU A 97 -9.60 20.22 -14.00
CA GLU A 97 -8.94 21.06 -13.00
C GLU A 97 -8.65 22.42 -13.64
N GLY A 98 -9.43 23.43 -13.27
CA GLY A 98 -9.42 24.73 -13.95
C GLY A 98 -9.82 24.59 -15.42
N GLN A 99 -8.91 24.97 -16.33
CA GLN A 99 -9.10 24.84 -17.78
C GLN A 99 -8.57 23.52 -18.37
N LYS A 100 -7.90 22.68 -17.56
CA LYS A 100 -7.28 21.45 -18.02
C LYS A 100 -8.20 20.26 -17.78
N ILE A 101 -8.50 19.49 -18.82
CA ILE A 101 -9.16 18.19 -18.68
C ILE A 101 -8.09 17.18 -18.22
N THR A 102 -8.32 16.57 -17.05
CA THR A 102 -7.37 15.62 -16.42
C THR A 102 -7.77 14.16 -16.63
N TYR A 103 -9.05 13.89 -16.92
CA TYR A 103 -9.56 12.55 -17.17
C TYR A 103 -10.76 12.60 -18.11
N VAL A 104 -10.90 11.58 -18.96
CA VAL A 104 -12.09 11.34 -19.80
C VAL A 104 -12.46 9.87 -19.70
N SER A 105 -13.73 9.58 -19.46
CA SER A 105 -14.26 8.22 -19.34
C SER A 105 -14.11 7.41 -20.63
N PRO A 106 -13.87 6.08 -20.59
CA PRO A 106 -13.81 5.22 -21.77
C PRO A 106 -15.08 5.25 -22.65
N GLY A 107 -16.24 5.57 -22.06
CA GLY A 107 -17.49 5.76 -22.81
C GLY A 107 -17.39 6.79 -23.94
N TYR A 108 -16.43 7.74 -23.86
CA TYR A 108 -16.15 8.67 -24.94
C TYR A 108 -15.81 7.95 -26.25
N GLU A 109 -14.91 6.97 -26.20
CA GLU A 109 -14.47 6.25 -27.39
C GLU A 109 -15.60 5.36 -27.93
N LYS A 110 -16.39 4.75 -27.02
CA LYS A 110 -17.55 3.92 -27.38
C LYS A 110 -18.64 4.71 -28.10
N ILE A 111 -18.97 5.91 -27.62
CA ILE A 111 -20.07 6.74 -28.14
C ILE A 111 -19.64 7.56 -29.36
N PHE A 112 -18.43 8.14 -29.32
CA PHE A 112 -17.96 9.06 -30.37
C PHE A 112 -17.04 8.40 -31.40
N GLY A 113 -16.64 7.13 -31.22
CA GLY A 113 -15.86 6.36 -32.19
C GLY A 113 -14.46 6.91 -32.46
N ARG A 114 -13.93 7.76 -31.58
CA ARG A 114 -12.63 8.43 -31.70
C ARG A 114 -11.84 8.24 -30.43
N SER A 115 -10.54 7.95 -30.56
CA SER A 115 -9.69 7.83 -29.38
C SER A 115 -9.46 9.19 -28.71
N CYS A 116 -9.48 9.20 -27.37
CA CYS A 116 -9.31 10.40 -26.56
C CYS A 116 -7.87 10.99 -26.63
N GLY A 117 -6.92 10.29 -27.27
CA GLY A 117 -5.51 10.69 -27.38
C GLY A 117 -5.25 12.03 -28.10
N ILE A 118 -6.24 12.64 -28.75
CA ILE A 118 -6.07 13.89 -29.51
C ILE A 118 -6.28 15.16 -28.64
N TYR A 119 -6.97 15.10 -27.51
CA TYR A 119 -7.36 16.30 -26.74
C TYR A 119 -6.47 16.66 -25.54
N ILE A 120 -5.39 15.91 -25.27
CA ILE A 120 -4.38 16.33 -24.27
C ILE A 120 -3.42 17.41 -24.86
N LYS A 121 -3.44 17.66 -26.18
CA LYS A 121 -2.57 18.64 -26.85
C LYS A 121 -3.21 19.99 -27.24
N ILE A 122 -4.54 20.17 -27.16
CA ILE A 122 -5.22 21.35 -27.73
C ILE A 122 -5.60 22.40 -26.66
N VAL A 123 -4.81 22.54 -25.59
CA VAL A 123 -4.83 23.74 -24.73
C VAL A 123 -3.41 24.27 -24.56
N TRP A 124 -2.70 24.45 -25.68
CA TRP A 124 -1.42 25.19 -25.71
C TRP A 124 -1.37 26.28 -26.79
N ILE A 125 -2.47 26.55 -27.49
CA ILE A 125 -2.54 27.64 -28.46
C ILE A 125 -3.89 28.32 -28.32
N THR A 126 -3.98 29.28 -27.41
CA THR A 126 -4.69 30.57 -27.56
C THR A 126 -4.64 31.31 -26.23
N THR A 127 -3.50 31.94 -25.97
CA THR A 127 -3.51 33.22 -25.26
C THR A 127 -2.50 34.08 -26.01
N GLN A 128 -3.03 34.92 -26.89
CA GLN A 128 -2.37 36.17 -27.27
C GLN A 128 -2.64 37.18 -26.16
#